data_AF-A0AAV2HI46-F1
#
_entry.id   AF-A0AAV2HI46-F1
#
_cell.length_a   1.000
_cell.length_b   1.000
_cell.length_c   1.000
_cell.angle_alpha   90.00
_cell.angle_beta   90.00
_cell.angle_gamma   90.00
#
_symmetry.space_group_name_H-M   'P 1'
#
loop_
_entity.id
_entity.type
_entity.pdbx_description
1 polymer ?
#
loop_
_entity_poly.entity_id
_entity_poly.type
_entity_poly.pdbx_seq_one_letter_code
_entity_poly.pdbx_strand_id
1 'polypeptide(L)' 'ITEIDILCVEIAGLCHDLGHGPFSHVFDDKFLAKINPENKIKHEKAAVTMFEELIRANSLEKRFIEFGLKDDDIIFIKE' A
#
# COMPACT_ATOMS: atom_id res chain seq x y z
N ILE A 1 12.81 7.82 16.53
CA ILE A 1 13.56 7.39 15.33
C ILE A 1 14.45 6.23 15.72
N THR A 2 13.87 5.05 15.63
CA THR A 2 14.51 3.74 15.76
C THR A 2 14.78 3.18 14.36
N GLU A 3 15.55 2.09 14.26
CA GLU A 3 15.71 1.36 12.99
C GLU A 3 14.37 0.82 12.46
N ILE A 4 13.41 0.51 13.35
CA ILE A 4 12.05 0.13 12.95
C ILE A 4 11.31 1.33 12.33
N ASP A 5 11.43 2.52 12.92
CA ASP A 5 10.82 3.73 12.36
C ASP A 5 11.35 4.01 10.94
N ILE A 6 12.67 3.83 10.74
CA ILE A 6 13.32 4.01 9.43
C ILE A 6 12.79 2.98 8.44
N LEU A 7 12.79 1.70 8.82
CA LEU A 7 12.31 0.61 7.96
C LEU A 7 10.83 0.78 7.58
N CYS A 8 9.98 1.23 8.52
CA CYS A 8 8.57 1.49 8.22
C CYS A 8 8.41 2.59 7.17
N VAL A 9 9.17 3.68 7.28
CA VAL A 9 9.14 4.78 6.30
C VAL A 9 9.68 4.32 4.94
N GLU A 10 10.73 3.48 4.92
CA GLU A 10 11.25 2.91 3.67
C GLU A 10 10.22 2.01 2.99
N ILE A 11 9.54 1.15 3.74
CA ILE A 11 8.48 0.28 3.19
C ILE A 11 7.30 1.14 2.69
N ALA A 12 6.86 2.12 3.47
CA ALA A 12 5.78 3.03 3.05
C ALA A 12 6.15 3.76 1.76
N GLY A 13 7.37 4.31 1.67
CA GLY A 13 7.88 4.96 0.46
C GLY A 13 7.99 4.02 -0.73
N LEU A 14 8.42 2.78 -0.53
CA LEU A 14 8.49 1.75 -1.58
C LEU A 14 7.08 1.37 -2.08
N CYS A 15 6.09 1.35 -1.19
CA CYS A 15 4.76 0.85 -1.47
C CYS A 15 3.72 1.92 -1.82
N HIS A 16 4.05 3.21 -1.72
CA HIS A 16 3.08 4.32 -1.88
C HIS A 16 2.30 4.29 -3.20
N ASP A 17 2.94 3.83 -4.27
CA ASP A 17 2.40 3.81 -5.63
C ASP A 17 1.90 2.44 -6.10
N LEU A 18 1.85 1.42 -5.22
CA LEU A 18 1.39 0.07 -5.57
C LEU A 18 -0.02 0.03 -6.19
N GLY A 19 -0.84 1.03 -5.89
CA GLY A 19 -2.21 1.14 -6.37
C GLY A 19 -2.37 1.73 -7.76
N HIS A 20 -1.30 2.14 -8.44
CA HIS A 20 -1.40 2.69 -9.80
C HIS A 20 -1.84 1.63 -10.81
N GLY A 21 -2.87 1.97 -11.58
CA GLY A 21 -3.29 1.19 -12.75
C GLY A 21 -2.54 1.58 -14.03
N PRO A 22 -2.92 0.98 -15.18
CA PRO A 22 -2.31 1.28 -16.47
C PRO A 22 -2.35 2.77 -16.81
N PHE A 23 -1.20 3.35 -17.18
CA PHE A 23 -1.07 4.79 -17.44
C PHE A 23 -1.27 5.70 -16.21
N SER A 24 -1.02 5.18 -14.99
CA SER A 24 -0.98 5.93 -13.73
C SER A 24 -2.26 6.73 -13.48
N HIS A 25 -2.19 8.07 -13.39
CA HIS A 25 -3.37 8.92 -13.13
C HIS A 25 -4.44 8.89 -14.23
N VAL A 26 -4.09 8.46 -15.46
CA VAL A 26 -5.11 8.30 -16.50
C VAL A 26 -6.10 7.20 -16.11
N PHE A 27 -5.65 6.18 -15.39
CA PHE A 27 -6.50 5.08 -14.97
C PHE A 27 -7.58 5.54 -13.99
N ASP A 28 -7.19 6.14 -12.86
CA ASP A 28 -8.13 6.51 -11.81
C ASP A 28 -8.90 7.80 -12.16
N ASP A 29 -8.23 8.84 -12.68
CA ASP A 29 -8.89 10.13 -12.91
C ASP A 29 -9.76 10.18 -14.18
N LYS A 30 -9.42 9.41 -15.22
CA LYS A 30 -10.12 9.46 -16.52
C LYS A 30 -10.89 8.20 -16.81
N PHE A 31 -10.22 7.05 -16.74
CA PHE A 31 -10.82 5.79 -17.17
C PHE A 31 -11.88 5.30 -16.18
N LEU A 32 -11.53 5.11 -14.91
CA LEU A 32 -12.45 4.64 -13.87
C LEU A 32 -13.64 5.58 -13.69
N ALA A 33 -13.40 6.89 -13.63
CA ALA A 33 -14.47 7.89 -13.56
C ALA A 33 -15.47 7.80 -14.72
N LYS A 34 -15.02 7.36 -15.91
CA LYS A 34 -15.88 7.20 -17.09
C LYS A 34 -16.66 5.88 -17.10
N ILE A 35 -16.03 4.79 -16.66
CA ILE A 35 -16.64 3.44 -16.72
C ILE A 35 -17.46 3.09 -15.47
N ASN A 36 -17.16 3.71 -14.34
CA ASN A 36 -17.87 3.54 -13.09
C ASN A 36 -17.89 4.87 -12.31
N PRO A 37 -18.81 5.79 -12.64
CA PRO A 37 -18.85 7.14 -12.06
C PRO A 37 -19.06 7.18 -10.54
N GLU A 38 -19.66 6.13 -9.97
CA GLU A 38 -19.85 6.00 -8.52
C GLU A 38 -18.57 5.54 -7.80
N ASN A 39 -17.60 4.99 -8.55
CA ASN A 39 -16.32 4.56 -8.00
C ASN A 39 -15.38 5.75 -7.79
N LYS A 40 -15.15 6.07 -6.52
CA LYS A 40 -14.23 7.13 -6.07
C LYS A 40 -12.89 6.58 -5.58
N ILE A 41 -12.54 5.33 -5.91
CA ILE A 41 -11.25 4.75 -5.54
C ILE A 41 -10.14 5.57 -6.20
N LYS A 42 -9.21 6.03 -5.37
CA LYS A 42 -7.95 6.64 -5.78
C LYS A 42 -6.80 5.65 -5.59
N HIS A 43 -5.71 5.88 -6.30
CA HIS A 43 -4.55 4.99 -6.27
C HIS A 43 -3.96 4.82 -4.85
N GLU A 44 -4.07 5.81 -3.96
CA GLU A 44 -3.60 5.69 -2.56
C GLU A 44 -4.39 4.62 -1.80
N LYS A 45 -5.74 4.62 -1.93
CA LYS A 45 -6.57 3.58 -1.30
C LYS A 45 -6.32 2.20 -1.93
N ALA A 46 -6.10 2.17 -3.24
CA ALA A 46 -5.73 0.94 -3.93
C ALA A 46 -4.34 0.44 -3.50
N ALA A 47 -3.40 1.34 -3.17
CA ALA A 47 -2.06 0.98 -2.71
C ALA A 47 -2.12 0.27 -1.36
N VAL A 48 -2.94 0.75 -0.41
CA VAL A 48 -3.17 0.07 0.88
C VAL A 48 -3.75 -1.33 0.66
N THR A 49 -4.78 -1.47 -0.17
CA THR A 49 -5.35 -2.79 -0.48
C THR A 49 -4.34 -3.71 -1.14
N MET A 50 -3.54 -3.20 -2.10
CA MET A 50 -2.50 -3.98 -2.76
C MET A 50 -1.39 -4.39 -1.80
N PHE A 51 -1.02 -3.53 -0.86
CA PHE A 51 -0.05 -3.83 0.19
C PHE A 51 -0.55 -4.95 1.11
N GLU A 52 -1.81 -4.91 1.53
CA GLU A 52 -2.43 -6.01 2.30
C GLU A 52 -2.43 -7.34 1.54
N GLU A 53 -2.76 -7.29 0.26
CA GLU A 53 -2.71 -8.46 -0.62
C GLU A 53 -1.28 -8.98 -0.79
N LEU A 54 -0.30 -8.10 -0.93
CA LEU A 54 1.11 -8.45 -1.06
C LEU A 54 1.61 -9.16 0.21
N ILE A 55 1.24 -8.66 1.39
CA ILE A 55 1.58 -9.30 2.66
C ILE A 55 0.98 -10.71 2.71
N ARG A 56 -0.33 -10.83 2.49
CA ARG A 56 -1.07 -12.09 2.60
C ARG A 56 -0.60 -13.13 1.58
N ALA A 57 -0.49 -12.74 0.31
CA ALA A 57 -0.13 -13.64 -0.78
C ALA A 57 1.30 -14.20 -0.65
N ASN A 58 2.19 -13.46 0.00
CA ASN A 58 3.58 -13.84 0.19
C ASN A 58 3.91 -14.27 1.63
N SER A 59 2.92 -14.33 2.52
CA SER A 59 3.08 -14.69 3.94
C SER A 59 4.12 -13.82 4.67
N LEU A 60 4.15 -12.52 4.37
CA LEU A 60 5.16 -11.60 4.91
C LEU A 60 4.96 -11.26 6.38
N GLU A 61 3.80 -11.57 6.98
CA GLU A 61 3.52 -11.34 8.40
C GLU A 61 4.59 -11.98 9.28
N LYS A 62 5.01 -13.22 8.95
CA LYS A 62 6.08 -13.92 9.66
C LYS A 62 7.42 -13.20 9.51
N ARG A 63 7.72 -12.71 8.31
CA ARG A 63 8.98 -12.04 8.02
C ARG A 63 9.08 -10.69 8.71
N PHE A 64 7.97 -9.96 8.82
CA PHE A 64 7.89 -8.72 9.58
C PHE A 64 8.14 -8.95 11.07
N ILE A 65 7.55 -9.99 11.66
CA ILE A 65 7.82 -10.40 13.04
C ILE A 65 9.30 -10.77 13.24
N GLU A 66 9.90 -11.51 12.30
CA GLU A 66 11.33 -11.88 12.35
C GLU A 66 12.27 -10.66 12.33
N PHE A 67 11.85 -9.57 11.68
CA PHE A 67 12.57 -8.29 11.69
C PHE A 67 12.17 -7.36 12.84
N GLY A 68 11.27 -7.79 13.73
CA GLY A 68 10.87 -7.05 14.93
C GLY A 68 9.72 -6.06 14.73
N LEU A 69 9.05 -6.07 13.57
CA LEU A 69 7.85 -5.25 13.34
C LEU A 69 6.65 -5.87 14.07
N LYS A 70 5.81 -4.99 14.60
CA LYS A 70 4.56 -5.31 15.30
C LYS A 70 3.35 -4.85 14.49
N ASP A 71 2.16 -5.24 14.93
CA ASP A 71 0.91 -4.86 14.26
C ASP A 71 0.77 -3.34 14.11
N ASP A 72 1.16 -2.57 15.12
CA ASP A 72 1.14 -1.10 15.08
C ASP A 72 2.07 -0.53 13.99
N ASP A 73 3.22 -1.16 13.72
CA ASP A 73 4.15 -0.76 12.67
C ASP A 73 3.55 -1.03 11.27
N ILE A 74 2.81 -2.13 11.12
CA ILE A 74 2.10 -2.45 9.88
C ILE A 74 0.92 -1.50 9.65
N ILE A 75 0.27 -1.05 10.72
CA ILE A 75 -0.73 0.02 10.65
C ILE A 75 -0.07 1.31 10.20
N PHE A 76 1.06 1.70 10.81
CA PHE A 76 1.79 2.92 10.48
C PHE A 76 2.23 2.98 9.00
N ILE A 77 2.66 1.85 8.41
CA ILE A 77 3.03 1.80 6.98
C ILE A 77 1.85 2.12 6.04
N LYS A 78 0.61 1.89 6.49
CA LYS A 78 -0.62 2.08 5.69
C LYS A 78 -1.26 3.46 5.84
N GLU A 79 -0.83 4.24 6.84
CA GLU A 79 -1.34 5.60 7.11
C GLU A 79 -0.77 6.63 6.13
#